data_AF-A0A7V8WLE8-F1
#
_entry.id   AF-A0A7V8WLE8-F1
#
_cell.length_a   1.000
_cell.length_b   1.000
_cell.length_c   1.000
_cell.angle_alpha   90.00
_cell.angle_beta   90.00
_cell.angle_gamma   90.00
#
_symmetry.space_group_name_H-M   'P 1'
#
loop_
_entity.id
_entity.type
_entity.pdbx_description
1 polymer ?
#
loop_
_entity_poly.entity_id
_entity_poly.type
_entity_poly.pdbx_seq_one_letter_code
_entity_poly.pdbx_strand_id
1 'polypeptide(L)'
;MSARPCLQTRPQRAHLERAAHVIMVTTLVGRDDPTRFGLVEVNGDGRITDYRYKPDSPFGVAATEVFVFNAHRLWGLLALQNT
;
A
#
# COMPACT_ATOMS: atom_id res chain seq x y z
N MET A 1 -5.88 -17.64 14.47
CA MET A 1 -5.80 -16.41 13.65
C MET A 1 -4.54 -16.51 12.82
N SER A 2 -4.64 -16.96 11.56
CA SER A 2 -3.47 -17.24 10.71
C SER A 2 -3.10 -15.98 9.95
N ALA A 3 -1.93 -15.39 10.26
CA ALA A 3 -1.36 -14.31 9.47
C ALA A 3 -1.02 -14.86 8.09
N ARG A 4 -1.76 -14.45 7.06
CA ARG A 4 -1.43 -14.80 5.68
C ARG A 4 -0.13 -14.08 5.31
N PRO A 5 0.86 -14.77 4.74
CA PRO A 5 2.15 -14.15 4.44
C PRO A 5 1.95 -13.04 3.41
N CYS A 6 2.26 -11.81 3.82
CA CYS A 6 2.40 -10.68 2.90
C CYS A 6 3.45 -11.08 1.86
N LEU A 7 3.11 -11.01 0.56
CA LEU A 7 3.97 -11.50 -0.52
C LEU A 7 5.41 -10.98 -0.34
N GLN A 8 6.34 -11.90 -0.10
CA GLN A 8 7.79 -11.65 -0.04
C GLN A 8 8.39 -11.48 -1.45
N THR A 9 7.66 -10.86 -2.37
CA THR A 9 8.12 -10.62 -3.74
C THR A 9 8.73 -9.25 -3.83
N ARG A 10 9.89 -9.14 -4.51
CA ARG A 10 10.51 -7.85 -4.84
C ARG A 10 9.46 -6.93 -5.48
N PRO A 11 9.26 -5.71 -4.97
CA PRO A 11 8.11 -4.89 -5.34
C PRO A 11 8.10 -4.51 -6.83
N GLN A 12 9.26 -4.48 -7.49
CA GLN A 12 9.37 -4.30 -8.94
C GLN A 12 8.76 -5.46 -9.73
N ARG A 13 8.96 -6.72 -9.29
CA ARG A 13 8.35 -7.90 -9.95
C ARG A 13 6.84 -7.91 -9.78
N ALA A 14 6.37 -7.68 -8.56
CA ALA A 14 4.93 -7.59 -8.28
C ALA A 14 4.24 -6.48 -9.10
N HIS A 15 4.94 -5.37 -9.35
CA HIS A 15 4.42 -4.25 -10.15
C HIS A 15 4.20 -4.64 -11.61
N LEU A 16 5.16 -5.36 -12.19
CA LEU A 16 5.07 -5.86 -13.57
C LEU A 16 4.01 -6.95 -13.72
N GLU A 17 3.90 -7.87 -12.76
CA GLU A 17 2.96 -9.00 -12.80
C GLU A 17 1.49 -8.55 -12.64
N ARG A 18 1.24 -7.51 -11.84
CA ARG A 18 -0.13 -7.08 -11.49
C ARG A 18 -0.65 -5.92 -12.34
N ALA A 19 0.19 -5.34 -13.21
CA ALA A 19 -0.10 -4.12 -13.96
C ALA A 19 -0.68 -2.99 -13.08
N ALA A 20 -0.32 -2.96 -11.80
CA ALA A 20 -0.89 -2.04 -10.82
C ALA A 20 -0.34 -0.63 -11.03
N HIS A 21 -1.20 0.39 -11.00
CA HIS A 21 -0.77 1.79 -11.13
C HIS A 21 0.18 2.21 -10.00
N VAL A 22 -0.03 1.66 -8.81
CA VAL A 22 0.82 1.83 -7.63
C VAL A 22 0.89 0.52 -6.85
N ILE A 23 2.06 0.18 -6.34
CA ILE A 23 2.24 -0.79 -5.26
C ILE A 23 2.66 -0.05 -4.01
N MET A 24 1.99 -0.35 -2.90
CA MET A 24 2.37 0.10 -1.56
C MET A 24 3.04 -1.06 -0.82
N VAL A 25 4.22 -0.82 -0.28
CA VAL A 25 4.85 -1.76 0.65
C VAL A 25 4.19 -1.58 2.01
N THR A 26 3.81 -2.70 2.63
CA THR A 26 3.11 -2.73 3.91
C THR A 26 3.83 -3.63 4.89
N THR A 27 3.54 -3.43 6.18
CA THR A 27 4.06 -4.24 7.27
C THR A 27 2.99 -4.47 8.33
N LEU A 28 3.16 -5.54 9.11
CA LEU A 28 2.41 -5.73 10.33
C LEU A 28 3.07 -4.90 11.44
N VAL A 29 2.26 -4.13 12.16
CA VAL A 29 2.72 -3.45 13.37
C VAL A 29 2.70 -4.47 14.50
N GLY A 30 3.81 -4.57 15.23
CA GLY A 30 3.98 -5.53 16.32
C GLY A 30 3.23 -5.10 17.59
N ARG A 31 3.98 -4.76 18.64
CA ARG A 31 3.40 -4.32 19.92
C ARG A 31 3.10 -2.81 19.98
N ASP A 32 3.52 -2.05 18.97
CA ASP A 32 3.30 -0.62 18.90
C ASP A 32 1.87 -0.28 18.48
N ASP A 33 1.45 0.96 18.75
CA ASP A 33 0.13 1.45 18.37
C ASP A 33 0.06 1.72 16.85
N PRO A 34 -0.77 0.98 16.09
CA PRO A 34 -0.88 1.14 14.64
C PRO A 34 -1.53 2.47 14.23
N THR A 35 -2.29 3.13 15.11
CA THR A 35 -3.00 4.39 14.80
C THR A 35 -2.05 5.56 14.50
N ARG A 36 -0.76 5.39 14.77
CA ARG A 36 0.28 6.38 14.47
C ARG A 36 0.72 6.37 13.00
N PHE A 37 0.29 5.40 12.21
CA PHE A 37 0.68 5.19 10.82
C PHE A 37 -0.47 5.42 9.84
N GLY A 38 -0.14 5.52 8.55
CA GLY A 38 -1.13 5.30 7.49
C GLY A 38 -1.49 3.81 7.44
N LEU A 39 -2.78 3.50 7.50
CA LEU A 39 -3.28 2.13 7.55
C LEU A 39 -4.07 1.82 6.27
N VAL A 40 -3.86 0.62 5.71
CA VAL A 40 -4.55 0.14 4.50
C VAL A 40 -5.31 -1.13 4.74
N GLU A 41 -6.49 -1.21 4.14
CA GLU A 41 -7.20 -2.47 3.96
C GLU A 41 -6.86 -3.05 2.60
N VAL A 42 -6.65 -4.37 2.57
CA VAL A 42 -6.41 -5.13 1.36
C VAL A 42 -7.41 -6.27 1.25
N ASN A 43 -7.92 -6.50 0.06
CA ASN A 43 -8.78 -7.65 -0.20
C ASN A 43 -7.98 -8.96 -0.37
N GLY A 44 -8.66 -10.07 -0.66
CA GLY A 44 -8.03 -11.39 -0.81
C GLY A 44 -6.95 -11.49 -1.88
N ASP A 45 -6.97 -10.61 -2.88
CA ASP A 45 -5.99 -10.56 -3.98
C ASP A 45 -4.84 -9.58 -3.70
N GLY A 46 -4.86 -8.92 -2.54
CA GLY A 46 -3.87 -7.92 -2.15
C GLY A 46 -4.07 -6.55 -2.82
N ARG A 47 -5.29 -6.26 -3.32
CA ARG A 47 -5.65 -4.92 -3.81
C ARG A 47 -6.07 -4.05 -2.62
N ILE A 48 -5.52 -2.83 -2.57
CA ILE A 48 -5.91 -1.82 -1.57
C ILE A 48 -7.36 -1.40 -1.84
N THR A 49 -8.20 -1.47 -0.82
CA THR A 49 -9.62 -1.09 -0.87
C THR A 49 -9.93 0.17 -0.09
N ASP A 50 -9.14 0.51 0.92
CA ASP A 50 -9.30 1.70 1.76
C ASP A 50 -7.93 2.12 2.33
N TYR A 51 -7.75 3.41 2.58
CA TYR A 51 -6.58 4.02 3.20
C TYR A 51 -7.02 5.05 4.24
N ARG A 52 -6.47 4.96 5.45
CA ARG A 52 -6.74 5.91 6.54
C ARG A 52 -5.44 6.45 7.10
N TYR A 53 -5.31 7.78 7.10
CA TYR A 53 -4.17 8.44 7.71
C TYR A 53 -4.41 8.61 9.21
N LYS A 54 -3.57 7.97 10.03
CA LYS A 54 -3.60 8.06 11.50
C LYS A 54 -5.03 7.98 12.11
N PRO A 55 -5.76 6.88 11.85
CA PRO A 55 -7.13 6.76 12.32
C PRO A 55 -7.22 6.63 13.84
N ASP A 56 -8.35 7.01 14.44
CA ASP A 56 -8.57 6.90 15.90
C ASP A 56 -8.65 5.45 16.42
N SER A 57 -8.76 4.46 15.52
CA SER A 57 -8.82 3.04 15.87
C SER A 57 -8.00 2.18 14.90
N PRO A 58 -7.44 1.05 15.36
CA PRO A 58 -6.69 0.13 14.51
C PRO A 58 -7.48 -0.33 13.29
N PHE A 59 -6.79 -0.41 12.15
CA PHE A 59 -7.37 -0.72 10.86
C PHE A 59 -6.33 -1.44 9.98
N GLY A 60 -6.69 -2.55 9.33
CA GLY A 60 -5.84 -3.19 8.31
C GLY A 60 -4.35 -3.40 8.70
N VAL A 61 -3.45 -3.04 7.78
CA VAL A 61 -1.98 -3.13 7.93
C VAL A 61 -1.31 -1.77 7.72
N ALA A 62 -0.10 -1.57 8.25
CA ALA A 62 0.58 -0.29 8.13
C ALA A 62 1.28 -0.13 6.78
N ALA A 63 1.13 1.04 6.18
CA ALA A 63 1.94 1.50 5.07
C ALA A 63 3.36 1.84 5.56
N THR A 64 4.38 1.52 4.75
CA THR A 64 5.77 1.89 5.07
C THR A 64 6.21 3.18 4.39
N GLU A 65 5.29 3.92 3.76
CA GLU A 65 5.58 5.09 2.91
C GLU A 65 6.55 4.80 1.75
N VAL A 66 6.61 3.54 1.32
CA VAL A 66 7.37 3.11 0.14
C VAL A 66 6.40 2.72 -0.95
N PHE A 67 6.49 3.44 -2.07
CA PHE A 67 5.61 3.29 -3.22
C PHE A 67 6.41 2.94 -4.46
N VAL A 68 5.88 2.03 -5.27
CA VAL A 68 6.39 1.73 -6.61
C VAL A 68 5.33 2.13 -7.63
N PHE A 69 5.68 3.10 -8.47
CA PHE A 69 4.82 3.61 -9.54
C PHE A 69 5.35 3.21 -10.91
N ASN A 70 4.45 3.13 -11.88
CA ASN A 70 4.84 3.24 -13.27
C ASN A 70 5.15 4.72 -13.58
N ALA A 71 6.37 5.02 -14.01
CA ALA A 71 6.83 6.40 -14.20
C ALA A 71 5.98 7.18 -15.24
N HIS A 72 5.64 6.57 -16.38
CA HIS A 72 4.81 7.22 -17.40
C HIS A 72 3.40 7.52 -16.89
N ARG A 73 2.79 6.60 -16.13
CA ARG A 73 1.47 6.81 -15.52
C ARG A 73 1.50 7.91 -14.46
N LEU A 74 2.52 7.92 -13.60
CA LEU A 74 2.69 8.94 -12.57
C LEU A 74 2.82 10.33 -13.21
N TRP A 75 3.63 10.47 -14.25
CA TRP A 75 3.78 11.73 -14.97
C TRP A 75 2.46 12.22 -15.56
N GLY A 76 1.68 11.34 -16.21
CA GLY A 76 0.37 11.71 -16.73
C GLY A 76 -0.62 12.19 -15.65
N LEU A 77 -0.58 11.57 -14.47
CA LEU A 77 -1.39 11.98 -13.31
C LEU A 77 -0.98 13.35 -12.76
N LEU A 78 0.31 13.58 -12.58
CA LEU A 78 0.84 14.84 -12.01
C LEU A 78 0.72 16.01 -12.99
N ALA A 79 0.86 15.76 -14.30
CA ALA A 79 0.73 16.79 -15.33
C ALA A 79 -0.68 17.40 -15.37
N LEU A 80 -1.72 16.63 -15.03
CA LEU A 80 -3.11 17.11 -14.97
C LEU A 80 -3.36 18.07 -13.80
N GLN A 81 -2.52 18.07 -12.77
CA GLN A 81 -2.70 18.90 -11.57
C GLN A 81 -2.13 20.33 -11.73
N ASN A 82 -1.49 20.63 -12.87
CA ASN A 82 -0.87 21.93 -13.17
C ASN A 82 -1.62 22.72 -14.25
N THR A 83 -2.90 22.40 -14.47
CA THR A 83 -3.83 23.07 -15.41
C THR A 83 -5.07 23.51 -14.67
#